data_AF-A0AAD7R6J8-F1
#
_entry.id   AF-A0AAD7R6J8-F1
#
_cell.length_a   1.000
_cell.length_b   1.000
_cell.length_c   1.000
_cell.angle_alpha   90.00
_cell.angle_beta   90.00
_cell.angle_gamma   90.00
#
_symmetry.space_group_name_H-M   'P 1'
#
loop_
_entity.id
_entity.type
_entity.pdbx_description
1 polymer ?
#
loop_
_entity_poly.entity_id
_entity_poly.type
_entity_poly.pdbx_seq_one_letter_code
_entity_poly.pdbx_strand_id
1 'polypeptide(L)'
;MEAPDVLTACASLPGAGDHALFTSLYNTLAQQLPREPMEWRRSYGRAPKMIHLEANFVQFKDDLLPKEGNKALLTFPFLYWTDCCDTEVYKTSVKEDIMRWQSLLRLHGTVDWLIVVVESDGKKKNKTKILPRTSIVDKIRNDFCNKQSDRCVVLSDPLKDYSRAQESSSSFLTKLRTLLLMSFTKNLGRFEDDMRTLREKRTEPGWSFCDYFMVQEELAFVFEMLQQFEDALVQYDELDALFTQYVLNFGAGDGANWLGSFCAPVRSWIGLVLRRHIGMQKREQIQRDQASLLDLRSYLFSHQCTLLIFLQRPWEVTQRALELLHNCVQELRMLEGALDCWVFLSCLEVLQRIEGCCDQVQLHANCSLWAYATEKLKSLGSLCGLVSTNGPDSEDLNRTVDLLAGLGIERPETVSNMSQGLQFDELSNAAMEMYRAIGRMRSARLLGKSLAEFYM
;
A
#
# COMPACT_ATOMS: atom_id res chain seq x y z
N MET A 1 -15.00 -9.28 -8.65
CA MET A 1 -14.30 -8.39 -7.69
C MET A 1 -13.20 -7.73 -8.49
N GLU A 2 -13.51 -6.61 -9.14
CA GLU A 2 -12.49 -5.81 -9.84
C GLU A 2 -11.47 -5.39 -8.80
N ALA A 3 -10.18 -5.59 -9.09
CA ALA A 3 -9.10 -5.12 -8.24
C ALA A 3 -9.25 -3.59 -8.14
N PRO A 4 -9.55 -3.04 -6.96
CA PRO A 4 -9.69 -1.60 -6.82
C PRO A 4 -8.30 -0.96 -6.96
N ASP A 5 -8.26 0.21 -7.61
CA ASP A 5 -7.11 1.08 -7.85
C ASP A 5 -6.36 1.45 -6.55
N VAL A 6 -5.60 0.50 -6.01
CA VAL A 6 -4.64 0.72 -4.93
C VAL A 6 -3.27 0.90 -5.60
N LEU A 7 -2.72 2.10 -5.47
CA LEU A 7 -1.33 2.46 -5.80
C LEU A 7 -0.95 2.51 -7.30
N THR A 8 -1.55 3.43 -8.07
CA THR A 8 -0.87 3.97 -9.28
C THR A 8 0.23 4.97 -8.89
N ALA A 9 1.13 4.58 -7.98
CA ALA A 9 2.50 5.06 -8.04
C ALA A 9 3.28 4.11 -8.97
N CYS A 10 2.72 3.81 -10.14
CA CYS A 10 3.43 3.02 -11.14
C CYS A 10 4.79 3.68 -11.37
N ALA A 11 5.83 2.86 -11.17
CA ALA A 11 7.13 3.02 -11.77
C ALA A 11 7.12 3.88 -13.03
N SER A 12 7.52 5.15 -12.91
CA SER A 12 7.56 6.02 -14.07
C SER A 12 8.77 5.64 -14.90
N LEU A 13 8.56 5.15 -16.12
CA LEU A 13 9.61 4.76 -17.06
C LEU A 13 9.84 5.88 -18.08
N PRO A 14 10.87 6.72 -17.93
CA PRO A 14 11.01 7.92 -18.74
C PRO A 14 11.56 7.58 -20.14
N GLY A 15 10.84 7.97 -21.19
CA GLY A 15 11.23 7.83 -22.59
C GLY A 15 11.70 9.14 -23.20
N ALA A 16 12.95 9.20 -23.65
CA ALA A 16 13.55 10.27 -24.43
C ALA A 16 13.62 9.91 -25.94
N GLY A 17 14.00 10.86 -26.78
CA GLY A 17 14.15 10.66 -28.23
C GLY A 17 12.86 10.94 -29.00
N ASP A 18 12.49 10.04 -29.92
CA ASP A 18 11.30 10.21 -30.77
C ASP A 18 10.00 10.04 -29.97
N HIS A 19 9.34 11.15 -29.70
CA HIS A 19 8.11 11.19 -28.89
C HIS A 19 6.90 10.57 -29.59
N ALA A 20 6.77 10.72 -30.91
CA ALA A 20 5.64 10.16 -31.65
C ALA A 20 5.75 8.63 -31.67
N LEU A 21 6.96 8.13 -31.90
CA LEU A 21 7.27 6.70 -31.82
C LEU A 21 6.98 6.14 -30.43
N PHE A 22 7.52 6.76 -29.37
CA PHE A 22 7.29 6.34 -27.99
C PHE A 22 5.80 6.26 -27.64
N THR A 23 5.04 7.31 -27.96
CA THR A 23 3.61 7.40 -27.65
C THR A 23 2.81 6.33 -28.40
N SER A 24 3.20 5.99 -29.64
CA SER A 24 2.55 4.91 -30.40
C SER A 24 2.72 3.51 -29.79
N LEU A 25 3.81 3.29 -29.04
CA LEU A 25 4.16 2.01 -28.44
C LEU A 25 3.73 1.89 -26.97
N TYR A 26 3.49 3.02 -26.31
CA TYR A 26 3.16 3.14 -24.89
C TYR A 26 2.11 2.11 -24.43
N ASN A 27 0.92 2.11 -25.06
CA ASN A 27 -0.20 1.28 -24.61
C ASN A 27 0.12 -0.21 -24.72
N THR A 28 0.76 -0.62 -25.82
CA THR A 28 1.15 -2.00 -26.03
C THR A 28 2.18 -2.43 -24.99
N LEU A 29 3.20 -1.62 -24.73
CA LEU A 29 4.24 -1.98 -23.74
C LEU A 29 3.69 -2.06 -22.32
N ALA A 30 2.85 -1.10 -21.91
CA ALA A 30 2.21 -1.10 -20.60
C ALA A 30 1.34 -2.36 -20.39
N GLN A 31 0.64 -2.82 -21.42
CA GLN A 31 -0.19 -4.04 -21.36
C GLN A 31 0.62 -5.33 -21.40
N GLN A 32 1.79 -5.35 -22.06
CA GLN A 32 2.58 -6.57 -22.24
C GLN A 32 3.61 -6.77 -21.12
N LEU A 33 4.10 -5.69 -20.50
CA LEU A 33 5.10 -5.76 -19.43
C LEU A 33 4.66 -6.66 -18.26
N PRO A 34 3.44 -6.57 -17.71
CA PRO A 34 3.03 -7.40 -16.57
C PRO A 34 2.58 -8.81 -16.96
N ARG A 35 2.54 -9.20 -18.24
CA ARG A 35 1.98 -10.50 -18.67
C ARG A 35 2.79 -11.71 -18.24
N GLU A 36 4.10 -11.55 -18.10
CA GLU A 36 5.01 -12.63 -17.72
C GLU A 36 5.71 -12.27 -16.42
N PRO A 37 5.69 -13.17 -15.41
CA PRO A 37 6.37 -12.91 -14.16
C PRO A 37 7.88 -13.09 -14.32
N MET A 38 8.64 -12.37 -13.49
CA MET A 38 10.09 -12.55 -13.36
C MET A 38 10.43 -13.18 -12.02
N GLU A 39 11.43 -14.06 -12.04
CA GLU A 39 12.04 -14.55 -10.81
C GLU A 39 12.87 -13.42 -10.16
N TRP A 40 12.40 -12.94 -9.03
CA TRP A 40 13.08 -12.00 -8.18
C TRP A 40 13.81 -12.70 -7.05
N ARG A 41 15.13 -12.53 -7.03
CA ARG A 41 16.01 -13.04 -5.99
C ARG A 41 16.44 -11.90 -5.09
N ARG A 42 16.12 -12.03 -3.81
CA ARG A 42 16.58 -11.10 -2.78
C ARG A 42 17.92 -11.53 -2.21
N SER A 43 18.64 -10.56 -1.66
CA SER A 43 19.86 -10.80 -0.89
C SER A 43 19.58 -11.66 0.36
N TYR A 44 20.64 -12.19 0.97
CA TYR A 44 20.58 -12.94 2.24
C TYR A 44 19.78 -14.25 2.21
N GLY A 45 19.73 -14.94 1.06
CA GLY A 45 19.22 -16.32 0.99
C GLY A 45 17.71 -16.45 1.11
N ARG A 46 16.94 -15.36 0.99
CA ARG A 46 15.47 -15.44 0.90
C ARG A 46 15.06 -16.23 -0.34
N ALA A 47 13.97 -16.98 -0.24
CA ALA A 47 13.44 -17.75 -1.36
C ALA A 47 13.14 -16.83 -2.56
N PRO A 48 13.44 -17.27 -3.80
CA PRO A 48 13.05 -16.53 -5.00
C PRO A 48 11.54 -16.36 -5.05
N LYS A 49 11.09 -15.20 -5.56
CA LYS A 49 9.68 -14.87 -5.69
C LYS A 49 9.35 -14.52 -7.13
N MET A 50 8.17 -14.91 -7.61
CA MET A 50 7.69 -14.52 -8.92
C MET A 50 6.94 -13.20 -8.81
N ILE A 51 7.39 -12.16 -9.51
CA ILE A 51 6.74 -10.84 -9.50
C ILE A 51 6.31 -10.45 -10.90
N HIS A 52 5.18 -9.77 -11.00
CA HIS A 52 4.78 -9.06 -12.21
C HIS A 52 5.27 -7.62 -12.10
N LEU A 53 5.87 -7.12 -13.18
CA LEU A 53 6.38 -5.75 -13.22
C LEU A 53 5.41 -4.88 -14.01
N GLU A 54 4.95 -3.82 -13.36
CA GLU A 54 4.11 -2.79 -13.97
C GLU A 54 4.88 -1.48 -14.02
N ALA A 55 4.69 -0.73 -15.11
CA ALA A 55 5.32 0.57 -15.28
C ALA A 55 4.42 1.52 -16.06
N ASN A 56 4.42 2.78 -15.64
CA ASN A 56 3.80 3.88 -16.35
C ASN A 56 4.88 4.56 -17.19
N PHE A 57 4.77 4.45 -18.51
CA PHE A 57 5.76 5.00 -19.43
C PHE A 57 5.51 6.52 -19.60
N VAL A 58 6.42 7.34 -19.09
CA VAL A 58 6.25 8.81 -19.14
C VAL A 58 7.23 9.44 -20.11
N GLN A 59 6.90 10.61 -20.66
CA GLN A 59 7.88 11.38 -21.43
C GLN A 59 9.03 11.81 -20.51
N PHE A 60 10.26 11.65 -20.98
CA PHE A 60 11.44 12.13 -20.27
C PHE A 60 11.39 13.63 -20.04
N LYS A 61 11.68 14.02 -18.80
CA LYS A 61 11.83 15.39 -18.34
C LYS A 61 12.94 15.42 -17.28
N ASP A 62 13.68 16.52 -17.21
CA ASP A 62 14.83 16.66 -16.31
C ASP A 62 14.43 16.59 -14.82
N ASP A 63 13.18 16.93 -14.49
CA ASP A 63 12.63 16.87 -13.14
C ASP A 63 12.44 15.43 -12.61
N LEU A 64 12.44 14.44 -13.50
CA LEU A 64 12.37 13.01 -13.17
C LEU A 64 13.73 12.43 -12.73
N LEU A 65 14.82 13.17 -12.93
CA LEU A 65 16.14 12.71 -12.52
C LEU A 65 16.25 12.70 -10.99
N PRO A 66 17.03 11.76 -10.42
CA PRO A 66 17.35 11.79 -9.00
C PRO A 66 17.92 13.15 -8.59
N LYS A 67 17.26 13.79 -7.62
CA LYS A 67 17.75 15.01 -6.95
C LYS A 67 18.61 14.61 -5.75
N GLU A 68 19.49 15.49 -5.30
CA GLU A 68 20.26 15.26 -4.08
C GLU A 68 19.32 15.00 -2.90
N GLY A 69 19.58 13.93 -2.14
CA GLY A 69 18.73 13.50 -1.03
C GLY A 69 17.43 12.79 -1.44
N ASN A 70 17.19 12.55 -2.74
CA ASN A 70 16.03 11.78 -3.17
C ASN A 70 16.15 10.31 -2.70
N LYS A 71 15.26 9.91 -1.78
CA LYS A 71 15.16 8.56 -1.22
C LYS A 71 14.14 7.68 -1.95
N ALA A 72 13.65 8.09 -3.13
CA ALA A 72 12.67 7.31 -3.87
C ALA A 72 13.17 5.88 -4.14
N LEU A 73 12.43 4.91 -3.59
CA LEU A 73 12.68 3.47 -3.77
C LEU A 73 12.61 3.03 -5.23
N LEU A 74 11.76 3.70 -5.99
CA LEU A 74 11.37 3.37 -7.36
C LEU A 74 12.13 4.26 -8.35
N THR A 75 13.45 4.05 -8.51
CA THR A 75 14.16 4.57 -9.69
C THR A 75 14.26 3.47 -10.75
N PHE A 76 13.89 3.84 -11.97
CA PHE A 76 13.78 2.92 -13.11
C PHE A 76 14.73 3.33 -14.24
N PRO A 77 15.10 2.39 -15.13
CA PRO A 77 15.93 2.68 -16.28
C PRO A 77 15.30 3.72 -17.20
N PHE A 78 16.14 4.62 -17.72
CA PHE A 78 15.76 5.62 -18.70
C PHE A 78 15.84 5.02 -20.11
N LEU A 79 14.79 5.18 -20.91
CA LEU A 79 14.75 4.70 -22.29
C LEU A 79 15.02 5.83 -23.28
N TYR A 80 15.76 5.55 -24.35
CA TYR A 80 15.87 6.43 -25.50
C TYR A 80 15.35 5.73 -26.74
N TRP A 81 14.36 6.32 -27.41
CA TRP A 81 13.68 5.76 -28.58
C TRP A 81 14.14 6.45 -29.86
N THR A 82 14.47 5.65 -30.87
CA THR A 82 14.83 6.15 -32.20
C THR A 82 14.44 5.14 -33.27
N ASP A 83 13.96 5.60 -34.41
CA ASP A 83 13.75 4.76 -35.60
C ASP A 83 14.70 5.17 -36.75
N CYS A 84 15.81 5.84 -36.40
CA CYS A 84 16.75 6.40 -37.35
C CYS A 84 17.38 5.31 -38.23
N CYS A 85 17.07 5.34 -39.52
CA CYS A 85 17.61 4.42 -40.52
C CYS A 85 18.60 5.09 -41.49
N ASP A 86 18.75 6.43 -41.42
CA ASP A 86 19.59 7.22 -42.32
C ASP A 86 20.91 7.64 -41.67
N THR A 87 22.02 7.48 -42.38
CA THR A 87 23.36 7.77 -41.86
C THR A 87 23.65 9.26 -41.71
N GLU A 88 23.13 10.10 -42.60
CA GLU A 88 23.37 11.54 -42.52
C GLU A 88 22.52 12.14 -41.41
N VAL A 89 21.25 11.74 -41.29
CA VAL A 89 20.37 12.14 -40.17
C VAL A 89 21.00 11.76 -38.82
N TYR A 90 21.56 10.55 -38.72
CA TYR A 90 22.27 10.11 -37.52
C TYR A 90 23.41 11.05 -37.14
N LYS A 91 24.28 11.40 -38.11
CA LYS A 91 25.43 12.26 -37.88
C LYS A 91 25.06 13.69 -37.51
N THR A 92 24.00 14.22 -38.12
CA THR A 92 23.64 15.65 -37.98
C THR A 92 22.72 15.94 -36.80
N SER A 93 22.02 14.93 -36.25
CA SER A 93 21.02 15.15 -35.19
C SER A 93 21.07 14.08 -34.10
N VAL A 94 20.65 12.85 -34.43
CA VAL A 94 20.41 11.77 -33.44
C VAL A 94 21.64 11.47 -32.58
N LYS A 95 22.85 11.54 -33.14
CA LYS A 95 24.09 11.35 -32.37
C LYS A 95 24.24 12.42 -31.28
N GLU A 96 24.03 13.69 -31.60
CA GLU A 96 24.15 14.78 -30.62
C GLU A 96 23.07 14.69 -29.54
N ASP A 97 21.85 14.28 -29.91
CA ASP A 97 20.74 14.13 -28.96
C ASP A 97 21.00 12.99 -27.94
N ILE A 98 21.45 11.82 -28.41
CA ILE A 98 21.83 10.71 -27.52
C ILE A 98 23.01 11.12 -26.62
N MET A 99 24.02 11.82 -27.18
CA MET A 99 25.14 12.34 -26.38
C MET A 99 24.66 13.25 -25.27
N ARG A 100 23.79 14.23 -25.58
CA ARG A 100 23.25 15.17 -24.59
C ARG A 100 22.47 14.45 -23.50
N TRP A 101 21.57 13.54 -23.88
CA TRP A 101 20.79 12.74 -22.94
C TRP A 101 21.68 11.90 -22.02
N GLN A 102 22.65 11.17 -22.55
CA GLN A 102 23.58 10.39 -21.71
C GLN A 102 24.44 11.24 -20.78
N SER A 103 24.93 12.39 -21.26
CA SER A 103 25.71 13.32 -20.42
C SER A 103 24.89 13.82 -19.23
N LEU A 104 23.61 14.10 -19.45
CA LEU A 104 22.69 14.54 -18.42
C LEU A 104 22.36 13.42 -17.41
N LEU A 105 22.15 12.17 -17.87
CA LEU A 105 22.03 11.02 -16.96
C LEU A 105 23.29 10.83 -16.09
N ARG A 106 24.48 10.93 -16.69
CA ARG A 106 25.75 10.79 -15.97
C ARG A 106 25.96 11.89 -14.94
N LEU A 107 25.56 13.13 -15.25
CA LEU A 107 25.62 14.25 -14.31
C LEU A 107 24.82 13.97 -13.03
N HIS A 108 23.67 13.30 -13.15
CA HIS A 108 22.83 12.87 -12.03
C HIS A 108 23.16 11.47 -11.49
N GLY A 109 24.34 10.90 -11.84
CA GLY A 109 24.77 9.58 -11.36
C GLY A 109 23.90 8.41 -11.84
N THR A 110 23.06 8.63 -12.85
CA THR A 110 22.16 7.62 -13.40
C THR A 110 22.91 6.74 -14.39
N VAL A 111 23.00 5.44 -14.06
CA VAL A 111 23.70 4.43 -14.87
C VAL A 111 22.76 3.43 -15.54
N ASP A 112 21.48 3.44 -15.16
CA ASP A 112 20.46 2.55 -15.70
C ASP A 112 19.74 3.22 -16.87
N TRP A 113 20.13 2.82 -18.07
CA TRP A 113 19.53 3.29 -19.31
C TRP A 113 19.51 2.21 -20.39
N LEU A 114 18.69 2.42 -21.43
CA LEU A 114 18.58 1.55 -22.59
C LEU A 114 18.27 2.39 -23.84
N ILE A 115 18.99 2.15 -24.94
CA ILE A 115 18.67 2.72 -26.25
C ILE A 115 17.87 1.68 -27.03
N VAL A 116 16.71 2.07 -27.54
CA VAL A 116 15.81 1.23 -28.32
C VAL A 116 15.74 1.76 -29.74
N VAL A 117 16.25 0.97 -30.68
CA VAL A 117 16.23 1.28 -32.11
C VAL A 117 15.09 0.51 -32.76
N VAL A 118 14.05 1.21 -33.23
CA VAL A 118 12.89 0.59 -33.89
C VAL A 118 13.15 0.46 -35.38
N GLU A 119 13.18 -0.77 -35.90
CA GLU A 119 13.26 -1.03 -37.34
C GLU A 119 11.87 -1.23 -37.94
N SER A 120 11.50 -0.41 -38.93
CA SER A 120 10.28 -0.61 -39.72
C SER A 120 10.62 -0.92 -41.18
N ASP A 121 10.01 -1.99 -41.71
CA ASP A 121 10.20 -2.47 -43.09
C ASP A 121 9.86 -1.43 -44.18
N GLY A 122 9.08 -0.39 -43.85
CA GLY A 122 8.61 0.62 -44.80
C GLY A 122 9.63 1.71 -45.16
N LYS A 123 10.65 1.93 -44.31
CA LYS A 123 11.71 2.92 -44.56
C LYS A 123 12.77 2.27 -45.45
N LYS A 124 12.54 2.33 -46.77
CA LYS A 124 13.41 1.78 -47.82
C LYS A 124 14.89 1.97 -47.48
N LYS A 125 15.59 0.89 -47.14
CA LYS A 125 17.06 0.83 -47.25
C LYS A 125 17.39 1.11 -48.72
N ASN A 126 17.90 2.30 -49.04
CA ASN A 126 18.41 2.61 -50.37
C ASN A 126 19.54 1.61 -50.70
N LYS A 127 19.17 0.49 -51.33
CA LYS A 127 20.06 -0.58 -51.78
C LYS A 127 20.81 -0.12 -53.04
N THR A 128 21.73 0.81 -52.84
CA THR A 128 22.81 1.08 -53.80
C THR A 128 24.10 1.30 -53.02
N LYS A 129 24.85 0.21 -52.79
CA LYS A 129 26.33 0.15 -52.80
C LYS A 129 26.86 -1.22 -52.31
N ILE A 130 27.94 -1.66 -52.95
CA ILE A 130 28.54 -3.01 -52.96
C ILE A 130 29.47 -3.27 -51.74
N LEU A 131 29.38 -2.47 -50.68
CA LEU A 131 30.19 -2.64 -49.45
C LEU A 131 29.29 -2.82 -48.23
N PRO A 132 29.65 -3.70 -47.26
CA PRO A 132 28.92 -3.82 -46.00
C PRO A 132 29.11 -2.52 -45.20
N ARG A 133 28.18 -1.58 -45.33
CA ARG A 133 28.13 -0.41 -44.46
C ARG A 133 27.72 -0.88 -43.07
N THR A 134 28.48 -0.50 -42.05
CA THR A 134 28.07 -0.65 -40.64
C THR A 134 26.67 -0.07 -40.46
N SER A 135 25.78 -0.85 -39.86
CA SER A 135 24.39 -0.43 -39.66
C SER A 135 24.32 0.76 -38.68
N ILE A 136 23.21 1.50 -38.67
CA ILE A 136 23.02 2.58 -37.68
C ILE A 136 23.06 2.03 -36.26
N VAL A 137 22.52 0.83 -36.04
CA VAL A 137 22.61 0.11 -34.76
C VAL A 137 24.05 -0.13 -34.36
N ASP A 138 24.91 -0.58 -35.29
CA ASP A 138 26.34 -0.80 -35.00
C ASP A 138 27.06 0.51 -34.66
N LYS A 139 26.70 1.60 -35.34
CA LYS A 139 27.25 2.93 -35.04
C LYS A 139 26.83 3.41 -33.65
N ILE A 140 25.54 3.28 -33.30
CA ILE A 140 25.03 3.62 -31.97
C ILE A 140 25.74 2.78 -30.90
N ARG A 141 25.89 1.48 -31.11
CA ARG A 141 26.60 0.59 -30.17
C ARG A 141 28.06 1.03 -29.96
N ASN A 142 28.77 1.33 -31.04
CA ASN A 142 30.16 1.76 -30.98
C ASN A 142 30.31 3.14 -30.34
N ASP A 143 29.40 4.07 -30.61
CA ASP A 143 29.45 5.44 -30.10
C ASP A 143 29.01 5.54 -28.63
N PHE A 144 28.05 4.74 -28.18
CA PHE A 144 27.36 4.94 -26.89
C PHE A 144 27.40 3.76 -25.92
N CYS A 145 27.53 2.53 -26.41
CA CYS A 145 27.42 1.34 -25.58
C CYS A 145 28.78 0.81 -25.13
N ASN A 146 29.88 1.21 -25.74
CA ASN A 146 31.23 0.70 -25.40
C ASN A 146 31.23 -0.84 -25.31
N LYS A 147 31.60 -1.39 -24.13
CA LYS A 147 31.59 -2.84 -23.85
C LYS A 147 30.21 -3.40 -23.46
N GLN A 148 29.19 -2.57 -23.34
CA GLN A 148 27.82 -2.91 -22.94
C GLN A 148 26.87 -2.90 -24.15
N SER A 149 27.21 -3.63 -25.21
CA SER A 149 26.43 -3.66 -26.45
C SER A 149 24.97 -4.10 -26.26
N ASP A 150 24.68 -4.77 -25.14
CA ASP A 150 23.35 -5.17 -24.67
C ASP A 150 22.47 -4.00 -24.19
N ARG A 151 23.03 -2.79 -24.05
CA ARG A 151 22.30 -1.53 -23.76
C ARG A 151 21.71 -0.86 -25.02
N CYS A 152 21.92 -1.43 -26.20
CA CYS A 152 21.27 -1.01 -27.44
C CYS A 152 20.50 -2.18 -28.07
N VAL A 153 19.17 -2.11 -27.98
CA VAL A 153 18.24 -3.16 -28.40
C VAL A 153 17.59 -2.75 -29.72
N VAL A 154 17.45 -3.71 -30.62
CA VAL A 154 16.71 -3.53 -31.87
C VAL A 154 15.32 -4.12 -31.68
N LEU A 155 14.30 -3.30 -31.86
CA LEU A 155 12.90 -3.70 -31.80
C LEU A 155 12.34 -3.64 -33.23
N SER A 156 11.89 -4.77 -33.78
CA SER A 156 11.09 -4.71 -35.00
C SER A 156 9.75 -4.09 -34.65
N ASP A 157 9.17 -3.30 -35.56
CA ASP A 157 7.89 -2.63 -35.39
C ASP A 157 6.84 -3.54 -34.70
N PRO A 158 6.56 -3.32 -33.40
CA PRO A 158 5.75 -4.24 -32.59
C PRO A 158 4.25 -4.11 -32.90
N LEU A 159 3.87 -3.16 -33.76
CA LEU A 159 2.50 -3.00 -34.25
C LEU A 159 2.19 -3.93 -35.44
N LYS A 160 3.18 -4.71 -35.92
CA LYS A 160 3.02 -5.63 -37.04
C LYS A 160 2.97 -7.09 -36.58
N ASP A 161 2.05 -7.86 -37.14
CA ASP A 161 1.75 -9.25 -36.73
C ASP A 161 2.60 -10.33 -37.45
N TYR A 162 3.91 -10.14 -37.59
CA TYR A 162 4.79 -11.18 -38.12
C TYR A 162 5.74 -11.75 -37.05
N SER A 163 6.20 -12.99 -37.26
CA SER A 163 6.97 -13.77 -36.27
C SER A 163 8.21 -13.03 -35.73
N ARG A 164 8.97 -12.36 -36.61
CA ARG A 164 10.14 -11.56 -36.22
C ARG A 164 9.79 -10.38 -35.30
N ALA A 165 8.64 -9.73 -35.49
CA ALA A 165 8.19 -8.65 -34.61
C ALA A 165 7.88 -9.17 -33.22
N GLN A 166 7.13 -10.28 -33.14
CA GLN A 166 6.81 -10.95 -31.88
C GLN A 166 8.05 -11.41 -31.11
N GLU A 167 9.01 -12.05 -31.79
CA GLU A 167 10.27 -12.51 -31.17
C GLU A 167 11.10 -11.33 -30.64
N SER A 168 11.25 -10.26 -31.43
CA SER A 168 11.98 -9.07 -30.99
C SER A 168 11.30 -8.34 -29.82
N SER A 169 9.97 -8.31 -29.81
CA SER A 169 9.18 -7.72 -28.72
C SER A 169 9.31 -8.53 -27.43
N SER A 170 9.23 -9.87 -27.52
CA SER A 170 9.44 -10.74 -26.35
C SER A 170 10.85 -10.60 -25.77
N SER A 171 11.88 -10.57 -26.63
CA SER A 171 13.26 -10.35 -26.20
C SER A 171 13.45 -8.98 -25.55
N PHE A 172 12.88 -7.91 -26.14
CA PHE A 172 12.90 -6.57 -25.57
C PHE A 172 12.22 -6.52 -24.20
N LEU A 173 11.01 -7.08 -24.07
CA LEU A 173 10.28 -7.10 -22.80
C LEU A 173 11.03 -7.88 -21.73
N THR A 174 11.64 -9.02 -22.07
CA THR A 174 12.50 -9.78 -21.15
C THR A 174 13.69 -8.95 -20.67
N LYS A 175 14.35 -8.23 -21.59
CA LYS A 175 15.47 -7.35 -21.26
C LYS A 175 15.02 -6.18 -20.38
N LEU A 176 13.90 -5.56 -20.71
CA LEU A 176 13.31 -4.46 -19.95
C LEU A 176 13.00 -4.93 -18.53
N ARG A 177 12.23 -6.01 -18.36
CA ARG A 177 11.92 -6.63 -17.06
C ARG A 177 13.18 -6.92 -16.25
N THR A 178 14.23 -7.47 -16.88
CA THR A 178 15.51 -7.72 -16.22
C THR A 178 16.16 -6.42 -15.71
N LEU A 179 16.20 -5.36 -16.52
CA LEU A 179 16.77 -4.07 -16.12
C LEU A 179 15.96 -3.39 -15.01
N LEU A 180 14.62 -3.42 -15.11
CA LEU A 180 13.72 -2.94 -14.07
C LEU A 180 14.03 -3.62 -12.74
N LEU A 181 14.10 -4.96 -12.76
CA LEU A 181 14.30 -5.76 -11.56
C LEU A 181 15.70 -5.58 -10.94
N MET A 182 16.73 -5.44 -11.77
CA MET A 182 18.09 -5.16 -11.32
C MET A 182 18.17 -3.80 -10.63
N SER A 183 17.63 -2.74 -11.27
CA SER A 183 17.64 -1.40 -10.70
C SER A 183 16.84 -1.37 -9.40
N PHE A 184 15.65 -1.96 -9.42
CA PHE A 184 14.80 -2.10 -8.25
C PHE A 184 15.50 -2.82 -7.09
N THR A 185 16.11 -3.99 -7.33
CA THR A 185 16.80 -4.77 -6.28
C THR A 185 17.94 -3.99 -5.64
N LYS A 186 18.71 -3.24 -6.45
CA LYS A 186 19.80 -2.39 -5.96
C LYS A 186 19.27 -1.25 -5.08
N ASN A 187 18.23 -0.56 -5.53
CA ASN A 187 17.65 0.56 -4.80
C ASN A 187 16.98 0.12 -3.51
N LEU A 188 16.25 -1.00 -3.55
CA LEU A 188 15.65 -1.62 -2.38
C LEU A 188 16.72 -1.97 -1.34
N GLY A 189 17.82 -2.61 -1.74
CA GLY A 189 18.90 -2.95 -0.83
C GLY A 189 19.48 -1.73 -0.12
N ARG A 190 19.74 -0.65 -0.87
CA ARG A 190 20.21 0.62 -0.29
C ARG A 190 19.19 1.23 0.66
N PHE A 191 17.91 1.22 0.27
CA PHE A 191 16.83 1.75 1.09
C PHE A 191 16.69 0.98 2.42
N GLU A 192 16.75 -0.35 2.38
CA GLU A 192 16.69 -1.20 3.57
C GLU A 192 17.89 -0.96 4.50
N ASP A 193 19.09 -0.74 3.95
CA ASP A 193 20.29 -0.41 4.73
C ASP A 193 20.19 0.99 5.37
N ASP A 194 19.67 1.99 4.65
CA ASP A 194 19.42 3.33 5.17
C ASP A 194 18.34 3.30 6.27
N MET A 195 17.27 2.52 6.08
CA MET A 195 16.23 2.30 7.08
C MET A 195 16.77 1.60 8.33
N ARG A 196 17.62 0.57 8.17
CA ARG A 196 18.29 -0.11 9.29
C ARG A 196 19.14 0.86 10.10
N THR A 197 19.93 1.68 9.41
CA THR A 197 20.75 2.73 10.03
C THR A 197 19.88 3.72 10.82
N LEU A 198 18.73 4.13 10.27
CA LEU A 198 17.78 5.01 10.97
C LEU A 198 17.18 4.34 12.22
N ARG A 199 16.90 3.03 12.16
CA ARG A 199 16.36 2.25 13.30
C ARG A 199 17.37 2.04 14.42
N GLU A 200 18.66 1.89 14.09
CA GLU A 200 19.75 1.72 15.07
C GLU A 200 19.92 2.98 15.92
N LYS A 201 19.61 4.15 15.35
CA LYS A 201 19.68 5.45 16.04
C LYS A 201 18.44 5.78 16.89
N ARG A 202 17.52 4.84 17.09
CA ARG A 202 16.24 5.08 17.79
C ARG A 202 16.36 5.52 19.26
N THR A 203 17.53 5.34 19.86
CA THR A 203 17.83 5.78 21.22
C THR A 203 18.56 7.12 21.26
N GLU A 204 18.95 7.66 20.10
CA GLU A 204 19.66 8.94 20.02
C GLU A 204 18.69 10.12 20.18
N PRO A 205 19.12 11.21 20.86
CA PRO A 205 18.34 12.43 20.93
C PRO A 205 18.05 13.00 19.54
N GLY A 206 16.79 13.39 19.29
CA GLY A 206 16.35 13.96 18.01
C GLY A 206 15.87 12.92 17.00
N TRP A 207 15.88 11.63 17.33
CA TRP A 207 15.19 10.62 16.53
C TRP A 207 13.67 10.81 16.59
N SER A 208 13.01 10.64 15.44
CA SER A 208 11.55 10.74 15.30
C SER A 208 10.97 9.41 14.86
N PHE A 209 9.97 8.92 15.62
CA PHE A 209 9.21 7.74 15.23
C PHE A 209 8.46 7.98 13.92
N CYS A 210 7.86 9.16 13.74
CA CYS A 210 7.11 9.49 12.54
C CYS A 210 8.01 9.48 11.30
N ASP A 211 9.24 10.02 11.39
CA ASP A 211 10.20 9.96 10.27
C ASP A 211 10.57 8.51 9.92
N TYR A 212 10.81 7.67 10.94
CA TYR A 212 11.08 6.25 10.73
C TYR A 212 9.87 5.50 10.17
N PHE A 213 8.67 5.80 10.68
CA PHE A 213 7.40 5.26 10.22
C PHE A 213 7.22 5.51 8.73
N MET A 214 7.41 6.75 8.26
CA MET A 214 7.28 7.09 6.84
C MET A 214 8.22 6.27 5.96
N VAL A 215 9.44 5.98 6.42
CA VAL A 215 10.41 5.18 5.68
C VAL A 215 10.01 3.70 5.64
N GLN A 216 9.66 3.10 6.77
CA GLN A 216 9.30 1.68 6.82
C GLN A 216 7.94 1.41 6.15
N GLU A 217 7.00 2.33 6.25
CA GLU A 217 5.73 2.26 5.54
C GLU A 217 5.92 2.34 4.02
N GLU A 218 6.82 3.20 3.53
CA GLU A 218 7.14 3.26 2.09
C GLU A 218 7.69 1.92 1.58
N LEU A 219 8.47 1.22 2.40
CA LEU A 219 8.91 -0.15 2.09
C LEU A 219 7.73 -1.14 2.03
N ALA A 220 6.76 -1.00 2.94
CA ALA A 220 5.54 -1.80 2.92
C ALA A 220 4.75 -1.57 1.62
N PHE A 221 4.54 -0.32 1.22
CA PHE A 221 3.87 0.02 -0.05
C PHE A 221 4.57 -0.58 -1.27
N VAL A 222 5.90 -0.56 -1.29
CA VAL A 222 6.66 -1.18 -2.38
C VAL A 222 6.42 -2.69 -2.42
N PHE A 223 6.35 -3.37 -1.27
CA PHE A 223 6.00 -4.79 -1.23
C PHE A 223 4.55 -5.03 -1.67
N GLU A 224 3.60 -4.17 -1.29
CA GLU A 224 2.22 -4.25 -1.77
C GLU A 224 2.12 -4.15 -3.28
N MET A 225 2.83 -3.20 -3.89
CA MET A 225 2.89 -3.03 -5.34
C MET A 225 3.46 -4.26 -6.06
N LEU A 226 4.41 -4.96 -5.42
CA LEU A 226 4.96 -6.22 -5.95
C LEU A 226 4.10 -7.44 -5.61
N GLN A 227 2.93 -7.22 -5.02
CA GLN A 227 2.02 -8.26 -4.52
C GLN A 227 2.71 -9.20 -3.53
N GLN A 228 3.72 -8.70 -2.81
CA GLN A 228 4.42 -9.39 -1.74
C GLN A 228 3.77 -9.12 -0.40
N PHE A 229 2.48 -9.49 -0.30
CA PHE A 229 1.63 -9.14 0.84
C PHE A 229 2.18 -9.65 2.18
N GLU A 230 2.88 -10.79 2.20
CA GLU A 230 3.58 -11.29 3.40
C GLU A 230 4.70 -10.36 3.85
N ASP A 231 5.54 -9.90 2.93
CA ASP A 231 6.66 -9.00 3.27
C ASP A 231 6.13 -7.63 3.70
N ALA A 232 5.06 -7.15 3.06
CA ALA A 232 4.36 -5.92 3.44
C ALA A 232 3.73 -6.02 4.84
N LEU A 233 3.04 -7.12 5.13
CA LEU A 233 2.39 -7.35 6.42
C LEU A 233 3.41 -7.33 7.56
N VAL A 234 4.57 -7.96 7.35
CA VAL A 234 5.68 -7.91 8.32
C VAL A 234 6.12 -6.47 8.62
N GLN A 235 6.15 -5.57 7.63
CA GLN A 235 6.54 -4.18 7.87
C GLN A 235 5.53 -3.44 8.76
N TYR A 236 4.23 -3.62 8.51
CA TYR A 236 3.18 -3.02 9.35
C TYR A 236 3.15 -3.62 10.75
N ASP A 237 3.36 -4.94 10.87
CA ASP A 237 3.44 -5.64 12.16
C ASP A 237 4.64 -5.16 12.99
N GLU A 238 5.79 -4.94 12.35
CA GLU A 238 6.97 -4.37 13.01
C GLU A 238 6.73 -2.93 13.48
N LEU A 239 6.04 -2.11 12.68
CA LEU A 239 5.68 -0.75 13.07
C LEU A 239 4.73 -0.72 14.27
N ASP A 240 3.70 -1.56 14.27
CA ASP A 240 2.74 -1.67 15.37
C ASP A 240 3.38 -2.19 16.66
N ALA A 241 4.24 -3.22 16.55
CA ALA A 241 4.98 -3.76 17.68
C ALA A 241 5.96 -2.74 18.26
N LEU A 242 6.69 -2.00 17.41
CA LEU A 242 7.60 -0.95 17.84
C LEU A 242 6.85 0.17 18.54
N PHE A 243 5.73 0.63 17.97
CA PHE A 243 4.91 1.67 18.57
C PHE A 243 4.34 1.23 19.93
N THR A 244 3.80 0.01 20.02
CA THR A 244 3.28 -0.57 21.27
C THR A 244 4.36 -0.63 22.35
N GLN A 245 5.60 -1.00 22.00
CA GLN A 245 6.72 -0.97 22.95
C GLN A 245 6.96 0.44 23.51
N TYR A 246 6.90 1.48 22.66
CA TYR A 246 7.07 2.87 23.11
C TYR A 246 5.92 3.33 24.01
N VAL A 247 4.67 2.99 23.69
CA VAL A 247 3.50 3.33 24.52
C VAL A 247 3.62 2.71 25.91
N LEU A 248 4.01 1.43 26.00
CA LEU A 248 4.22 0.74 27.27
C LEU A 248 5.36 1.37 28.10
N ASN A 249 6.48 1.70 27.46
CA ASN A 249 7.63 2.31 28.13
C ASN A 249 7.34 3.74 28.62
N PHE A 250 6.56 4.51 27.86
CA PHE A 250 6.12 5.84 28.28
C PHE A 250 5.26 5.78 29.55
N GLY A 251 4.35 4.80 29.63
CA GLY A 251 3.57 4.54 30.85
C GLY A 251 4.45 4.20 32.08
N ALA A 252 5.68 3.74 31.88
CA ALA A 252 6.65 3.41 32.92
C ALA A 252 7.59 4.57 33.29
N GLY A 253 7.43 5.77 32.68
CA GLY A 253 8.19 6.97 33.02
C GLY A 253 9.36 7.31 32.11
N ASP A 254 9.54 6.61 30.98
CA ASP A 254 10.56 6.93 29.99
C ASP A 254 10.03 8.02 29.03
N GLY A 255 10.59 9.23 29.15
CA GLY A 255 10.09 10.46 28.55
C GLY A 255 10.41 10.60 27.07
N ALA A 256 9.77 9.81 26.21
CA ALA A 256 9.75 10.07 24.78
C ALA A 256 8.88 11.30 24.49
N ASN A 257 9.48 12.50 24.47
CA ASN A 257 8.76 13.76 24.24
C ASN A 257 7.93 13.78 22.94
N TRP A 258 8.30 12.97 21.94
CA TRP A 258 7.57 12.83 20.68
C TRP A 258 6.24 12.07 20.83
N LEU A 259 6.02 11.30 21.90
CA LEU A 259 4.77 10.56 22.12
C LEU A 259 3.61 11.47 22.59
N GLY A 260 3.91 12.72 22.96
CA GLY A 260 2.94 13.65 23.54
C GLY A 260 1.73 13.94 22.64
N SER A 261 1.92 14.02 21.31
CA SER A 261 0.81 14.21 20.37
C SER A 261 -0.09 12.98 20.27
N PHE A 262 0.50 11.77 20.26
CA PHE A 262 -0.24 10.51 20.24
C PHE A 262 -1.08 10.31 21.51
N CYS A 263 -0.55 10.72 22.67
CA CYS A 263 -1.24 10.63 23.97
C CYS A 263 -2.17 11.82 24.25
N ALA A 264 -2.36 12.75 23.31
CA ALA A 264 -3.30 13.84 23.48
C ALA A 264 -4.75 13.31 23.61
N PRO A 265 -5.64 14.02 24.34
CA PRO A 265 -7.03 13.61 24.46
C PRO A 265 -7.69 13.44 23.09
N VAL A 266 -8.26 12.26 22.85
CA VAL A 266 -8.96 11.94 21.60
C VAL A 266 -10.27 12.73 21.54
N ARG A 267 -10.40 13.58 20.51
CA ARG A 267 -11.58 14.46 20.31
C ARG A 267 -12.60 13.89 19.33
N SER A 268 -12.22 12.87 18.57
CA SER A 268 -13.05 12.21 17.56
C SER A 268 -12.82 10.71 17.63
N TRP A 269 -13.88 9.92 17.64
CA TRP A 269 -13.84 8.47 17.83
C TRP A 269 -14.70 7.73 16.82
N ILE A 270 -14.59 8.16 15.57
CA ILE A 270 -15.08 7.37 14.44
C ILE A 270 -14.44 5.98 14.54
N GLY A 271 -15.27 4.93 14.45
CA GLY A 271 -14.79 3.54 14.45
C GLY A 271 -13.81 3.27 13.33
N LEU A 272 -13.31 2.03 13.28
CA LEU A 272 -12.52 1.57 12.14
C LEU A 272 -13.26 1.81 10.80
N VAL A 273 -12.50 2.03 9.74
CA VAL A 273 -13.02 2.18 8.37
C VAL A 273 -12.20 1.27 7.48
N LEU A 274 -12.72 0.08 7.17
CA LEU A 274 -11.98 -1.01 6.53
C LEU A 274 -12.52 -1.33 5.13
N ARG A 275 -13.72 -0.87 4.81
CA ARG A 275 -14.32 -1.02 3.47
C ARG A 275 -13.94 0.08 2.48
N ARG A 276 -13.34 1.18 2.96
CA ARG A 276 -12.89 2.29 2.10
C ARG A 276 -11.39 2.22 1.90
N HIS A 277 -10.93 2.83 0.81
CA HIS A 277 -9.49 3.02 0.59
C HIS A 277 -8.89 3.81 1.76
N ILE A 278 -7.69 3.41 2.16
CA ILE A 278 -6.95 4.05 3.24
C ILE A 278 -6.56 5.46 2.77
N GLY A 279 -7.06 6.48 3.46
CA GLY A 279 -6.95 7.87 3.03
C GLY A 279 -5.57 8.46 3.33
N MET A 280 -4.99 9.17 2.35
CA MET A 280 -3.72 9.89 2.50
C MET A 280 -3.73 10.94 3.61
N GLN A 281 -4.91 11.43 4.01
CA GLN A 281 -5.04 12.41 5.09
C GLN A 281 -4.50 11.90 6.44
N LYS A 282 -4.76 10.63 6.79
CA LYS A 282 -4.24 10.04 8.04
C LYS A 282 -2.72 9.91 8.00
N ARG A 283 -2.18 9.52 6.84
CA ARG A 283 -0.74 9.47 6.59
C ARG A 283 -0.09 10.85 6.75
N GLU A 284 -0.69 11.90 6.18
CA GLU A 284 -0.21 13.28 6.34
C GLU A 284 -0.23 13.75 7.81
N GLN A 285 -1.25 13.35 8.58
CA GLN A 285 -1.33 13.65 10.01
C GLN A 285 -0.23 12.96 10.80
N ILE A 286 0.07 11.68 10.49
CA ILE A 286 1.20 10.95 11.09
C ILE A 286 2.52 11.67 10.77
N GLN A 287 2.73 12.03 9.50
CA GLN A 287 3.94 12.73 9.05
C GLN A 287 4.14 14.10 9.74
N ARG A 288 3.06 14.80 10.09
CA ARG A 288 3.11 16.12 10.75
C ARG A 288 3.06 16.06 12.27
N ASP A 289 3.19 14.88 12.88
CA ASP A 289 3.05 14.64 14.32
C ASP A 289 1.70 15.08 14.89
N GLN A 290 0.64 15.03 14.08
CA GLN A 290 -0.73 15.48 14.44
C GLN A 290 -1.71 14.32 14.64
N ALA A 291 -1.30 13.08 14.37
CA ALA A 291 -2.14 11.90 14.57
C ALA A 291 -2.25 11.54 16.06
N SER A 292 -3.45 11.13 16.50
CA SER A 292 -3.63 10.51 17.81
C SER A 292 -3.17 9.04 17.82
N LEU A 293 -3.01 8.45 19.01
CA LEU A 293 -2.75 7.02 19.18
C LEU A 293 -3.80 6.19 18.43
N LEU A 294 -5.06 6.59 18.52
CA LEU A 294 -6.18 5.91 17.87
C LEU A 294 -6.08 6.00 16.33
N ASP A 295 -5.65 7.14 15.80
CA ASP A 295 -5.47 7.33 14.35
C ASP A 295 -4.40 6.40 13.80
N LEU A 296 -3.23 6.35 14.46
CA LEU A 296 -2.10 5.52 14.04
C LEU A 296 -2.46 4.03 14.08
N ARG A 297 -3.06 3.56 15.19
CA ARG A 297 -3.46 2.15 15.32
C ARG A 297 -4.54 1.76 14.32
N SER A 298 -5.54 2.62 14.13
CA SER A 298 -6.57 2.40 13.12
C SER A 298 -5.97 2.36 11.71
N TYR A 299 -4.98 3.20 11.44
CA TYR A 299 -4.29 3.26 10.15
C TYR A 299 -3.50 1.97 9.87
N LEU A 300 -2.65 1.55 10.81
CA LEU A 300 -1.88 0.29 10.72
C LEU A 300 -2.80 -0.92 10.57
N PHE A 301 -3.84 -1.01 11.40
CA PHE A 301 -4.78 -2.12 11.33
C PHE A 301 -5.57 -2.18 10.02
N SER A 302 -5.88 -1.02 9.42
CA SER A 302 -6.56 -1.00 8.11
C SER A 302 -5.69 -1.61 7.01
N HIS A 303 -4.39 -1.33 7.02
CA HIS A 303 -3.42 -1.96 6.11
C HIS A 303 -3.29 -3.46 6.39
N GLN A 304 -3.04 -3.85 7.64
CA GLN A 304 -2.96 -5.26 8.04
C GLN A 304 -4.21 -6.05 7.62
N CYS A 305 -5.40 -5.49 7.87
CA CYS A 305 -6.68 -6.10 7.49
C CYS A 305 -6.76 -6.33 5.96
N THR A 306 -6.40 -5.32 5.17
CA THR A 306 -6.41 -5.42 3.71
C THR A 306 -5.46 -6.51 3.21
N LEU A 307 -4.23 -6.56 3.76
CA LEU A 307 -3.22 -7.57 3.40
C LEU A 307 -3.64 -8.98 3.80
N LEU A 308 -4.18 -9.16 5.00
CA LEU A 308 -4.68 -10.45 5.47
C LEU A 308 -5.80 -10.99 4.59
N ILE A 309 -6.67 -10.11 4.07
CA ILE A 309 -7.73 -10.50 3.13
C ILE A 309 -7.13 -10.90 1.78
N PHE A 310 -6.12 -10.19 1.27
CA PHE A 310 -5.39 -10.62 0.06
C PHE A 310 -4.66 -11.96 0.25
N LEU A 311 -4.16 -12.22 1.46
CA LEU A 311 -3.54 -13.48 1.86
C LEU A 311 -4.55 -14.61 2.14
N GLN A 312 -5.85 -14.36 2.01
CA GLN A 312 -6.92 -15.32 2.31
C GLN A 312 -6.92 -15.79 3.78
N ARG A 313 -6.60 -14.88 4.72
CA ARG A 313 -6.55 -15.12 6.17
C ARG A 313 -7.54 -14.25 6.96
N PRO A 314 -8.84 -14.23 6.62
CA PRO A 314 -9.81 -13.38 7.31
C PRO A 314 -10.01 -13.75 8.79
N TRP A 315 -9.71 -14.99 9.20
CA TRP A 315 -9.73 -15.38 10.62
C TRP A 315 -8.68 -14.64 11.47
N GLU A 316 -7.55 -14.27 10.86
CA GLU A 316 -6.49 -13.55 11.56
C GLU A 316 -6.87 -12.07 11.75
N VAL A 317 -7.69 -11.51 10.85
CA VAL A 317 -8.26 -10.17 11.00
C VAL A 317 -9.09 -10.08 12.28
N THR A 318 -9.92 -11.07 12.58
CA THR A 318 -10.80 -11.02 13.76
C THR A 318 -10.04 -11.22 15.07
N GLN A 319 -9.03 -12.09 15.07
CA GLN A 319 -8.14 -12.25 16.21
C GLN A 319 -7.38 -10.95 16.51
N ARG A 320 -6.75 -10.36 15.49
CA ARG A 320 -5.98 -9.12 15.64
C ARG A 320 -6.86 -7.91 15.96
N ALA A 321 -8.08 -7.87 15.43
CA ALA A 321 -9.07 -6.85 15.82
C ALA A 321 -9.36 -6.91 17.31
N LEU A 322 -9.64 -8.09 17.87
CA LEU A 322 -9.90 -8.23 19.30
C LEU A 322 -8.72 -7.76 20.14
N GLU A 323 -7.50 -8.14 19.76
CA GLU A 323 -6.28 -7.69 20.45
C GLU A 323 -6.14 -6.16 20.42
N LEU A 324 -6.27 -5.55 19.24
CA LEU A 324 -6.25 -4.10 19.04
C LEU A 324 -7.28 -3.40 19.93
N LEU A 325 -8.53 -3.87 19.93
CA LEU A 325 -9.62 -3.24 20.66
C LEU A 325 -9.37 -3.29 22.18
N HIS A 326 -8.94 -4.45 22.70
CA HIS A 326 -8.61 -4.57 24.12
C HIS A 326 -7.42 -3.70 24.52
N ASN A 327 -6.37 -3.65 23.70
CA ASN A 327 -5.19 -2.81 23.96
C ASN A 327 -5.57 -1.33 23.99
N CYS A 328 -6.40 -0.87 23.04
CA CYS A 328 -6.87 0.52 23.01
C CYS A 328 -7.71 0.88 24.24
N VAL A 329 -8.56 -0.02 24.74
CA VAL A 329 -9.34 0.21 25.96
C VAL A 329 -8.44 0.35 27.20
N GLN A 330 -7.28 -0.31 27.23
CA GLN A 330 -6.33 -0.20 28.34
C GLN A 330 -5.45 1.05 28.26
N GLU A 331 -5.09 1.47 27.06
CA GLU A 331 -4.12 2.55 26.83
C GLU A 331 -4.76 3.94 26.74
N LEU A 332 -5.99 4.03 26.22
CA LEU A 332 -6.65 5.30 26.00
C LEU A 332 -7.45 5.75 27.21
N ARG A 333 -7.38 7.06 27.48
CA ARG A 333 -8.32 7.75 28.37
C ARG A 333 -9.17 8.68 27.53
N MET A 334 -10.46 8.42 27.52
CA MET A 334 -11.44 9.19 26.74
C MET A 334 -12.63 9.59 27.63
N LEU A 335 -13.53 10.39 27.06
CA LEU A 335 -14.84 10.67 27.64
C LEU A 335 -15.58 9.34 27.94
N GLU A 336 -16.35 9.31 29.02
CA GLU A 336 -17.12 8.15 29.45
C GLU A 336 -18.05 7.67 28.31
N GLY A 337 -18.00 6.38 27.98
CA GLY A 337 -18.76 5.80 26.85
C GLY A 337 -18.13 5.99 25.46
N ALA A 338 -17.20 6.92 25.25
CA ALA A 338 -16.61 7.14 23.93
C ALA A 338 -15.78 5.94 23.43
N LEU A 339 -15.06 5.28 24.35
CA LEU A 339 -14.37 4.01 24.04
C LEU A 339 -15.35 2.89 23.71
N ASP A 340 -16.46 2.80 24.43
CA ASP A 340 -17.48 1.78 24.17
C ASP A 340 -18.13 2.01 22.79
N CYS A 341 -18.40 3.27 22.41
CA CYS A 341 -18.84 3.63 21.06
C CYS A 341 -17.83 3.20 20.00
N TRP A 342 -16.55 3.55 20.19
CA TRP A 342 -15.51 3.22 19.22
C TRP A 342 -15.33 1.71 19.06
N VAL A 343 -15.29 0.95 20.16
CA VAL A 343 -15.17 -0.51 20.14
C VAL A 343 -16.37 -1.14 19.43
N PHE A 344 -17.58 -0.71 19.77
CA PHE A 344 -18.81 -1.20 19.14
C PHE A 344 -18.79 -1.01 17.62
N LEU A 345 -18.55 0.23 17.16
CA LEU A 345 -18.51 0.55 15.73
C LEU A 345 -17.39 -0.21 15.01
N SER A 346 -16.24 -0.36 15.65
CA SER A 346 -15.09 -1.08 15.10
C SER A 346 -15.35 -2.58 14.96
N CYS A 347 -16.02 -3.21 15.94
CA CYS A 347 -16.47 -4.60 15.82
C CYS A 347 -17.39 -4.78 14.61
N LEU A 348 -18.38 -3.90 14.43
CA LEU A 348 -19.31 -3.98 13.30
C LEU A 348 -18.60 -3.80 11.96
N GLU A 349 -17.69 -2.84 11.85
CA GLU A 349 -16.91 -2.63 10.63
C GLU A 349 -16.11 -3.88 10.26
N VAL A 350 -15.42 -4.49 11.22
CA VAL A 350 -14.63 -5.73 11.01
C VAL A 350 -15.53 -6.86 10.56
N LEU A 351 -16.65 -7.10 11.26
CA LEU A 351 -17.59 -8.18 10.95
C LEU A 351 -18.18 -8.04 9.54
N GLN A 352 -18.58 -6.82 9.16
CA GLN A 352 -19.08 -6.54 7.82
C GLN A 352 -17.98 -6.65 6.75
N ARG A 353 -16.73 -6.29 7.07
CA ARG A 353 -15.61 -6.35 6.13
C ARG A 353 -15.23 -7.78 5.75
N ILE A 354 -15.33 -8.72 6.69
CA ILE A 354 -14.99 -10.14 6.50
C ILE A 354 -16.17 -10.98 5.98
N GLU A 355 -17.41 -10.51 6.14
CA GLU A 355 -18.61 -11.24 5.70
C GLU A 355 -18.55 -11.62 4.22
N GLY A 356 -18.08 -10.72 3.36
CA GLY A 356 -17.90 -10.98 1.93
C GLY A 356 -16.69 -11.85 1.56
N CYS A 357 -15.88 -12.29 2.54
CA CYS A 357 -14.60 -12.98 2.32
C CYS A 357 -14.51 -14.32 3.06
N CYS A 358 -15.55 -14.74 3.79
CA CYS A 358 -15.54 -15.94 4.64
C CYS A 358 -16.65 -16.92 4.26
N ASP A 359 -16.36 -18.21 4.36
CA ASP A 359 -17.39 -19.25 4.37
C ASP A 359 -18.14 -19.26 5.71
N GLN A 360 -19.35 -19.85 5.73
CA GLN A 360 -20.21 -19.91 6.93
C GLN A 360 -19.47 -20.42 8.19
N VAL A 361 -18.62 -21.45 8.05
CA VAL A 361 -17.86 -22.00 9.18
C VAL A 361 -16.88 -20.98 9.78
N GLN A 362 -16.23 -20.18 8.94
CA GLN A 362 -15.32 -19.11 9.39
C GLN A 362 -16.10 -17.95 10.01
N LEU A 363 -17.29 -17.63 9.50
CA LEU A 363 -18.17 -16.62 10.09
C LEU A 363 -18.62 -17.01 11.50
N HIS A 364 -18.99 -18.27 11.70
CA HIS A 364 -19.37 -18.79 13.02
C HIS A 364 -18.23 -18.76 14.04
N ALA A 365 -16.97 -18.72 13.60
CA ALA A 365 -15.82 -18.59 14.52
C ALA A 365 -15.69 -17.20 15.15
N ASN A 366 -16.38 -16.17 14.61
CA ASN A 366 -16.26 -14.78 15.04
C ASN A 366 -17.16 -14.40 16.24
N CYS A 367 -17.62 -15.40 17.01
CA CYS A 367 -18.48 -15.21 18.17
C CYS A 367 -17.97 -14.16 19.16
N SER A 368 -16.64 -14.09 19.35
CA SER A 368 -16.01 -13.19 20.31
C SER A 368 -16.18 -11.71 19.95
N LEU A 369 -16.13 -11.35 18.66
CA LEU A 369 -16.38 -9.97 18.22
C LEU A 369 -17.85 -9.58 18.41
N TRP A 370 -18.76 -10.50 18.07
CA TRP A 370 -20.20 -10.32 18.28
C TRP A 370 -20.55 -10.16 19.76
N ALA A 371 -19.97 -11.00 20.63
CA ALA A 371 -20.13 -10.88 22.07
C ALA A 371 -19.61 -9.55 22.59
N TYR A 372 -18.44 -9.11 22.12
CA TYR A 372 -17.85 -7.85 22.57
C TYR A 372 -18.65 -6.63 22.10
N ALA A 373 -19.12 -6.63 20.85
CA ALA A 373 -20.04 -5.61 20.35
C ALA A 373 -21.33 -5.55 21.18
N THR A 374 -21.90 -6.71 21.49
CA THR A 374 -23.13 -6.81 22.32
C THR A 374 -22.90 -6.25 23.73
N GLU A 375 -21.78 -6.60 24.36
CA GLU A 375 -21.41 -6.08 25.68
C GLU A 375 -21.29 -4.55 25.67
N LYS A 376 -20.59 -3.99 24.66
CA LYS A 376 -20.44 -2.54 24.52
C LYS A 376 -21.74 -1.83 24.23
N LEU A 377 -22.61 -2.41 23.42
CA LEU A 377 -23.93 -1.85 23.17
C LEU A 377 -24.80 -1.81 24.44
N LYS A 378 -24.74 -2.86 25.28
CA LYS A 378 -25.44 -2.86 26.58
C LYS A 378 -24.91 -1.77 27.51
N SER A 379 -23.58 -1.60 27.58
CA SER A 379 -22.92 -0.54 28.35
C SER A 379 -23.42 0.84 27.92
N LEU A 380 -23.40 1.11 26.61
CA LEU A 380 -23.89 2.37 26.03
C LEU A 380 -25.38 2.61 26.29
N GLY A 381 -26.21 1.58 26.14
CA GLY A 381 -27.63 1.66 26.44
C GLY A 381 -27.90 2.02 27.89
N SER A 382 -27.08 1.50 28.81
CA SER A 382 -27.20 1.78 30.25
C SER A 382 -26.73 3.21 30.56
N LEU A 383 -25.61 3.63 29.97
CA LEU A 383 -25.04 4.97 30.12
C LEU A 383 -25.96 6.09 29.60
N CYS A 384 -26.71 5.80 28.55
CA CYS A 384 -27.65 6.74 27.93
C CYS A 384 -29.08 6.60 28.45
N GLY A 385 -29.31 5.86 29.56
CA GLY A 385 -30.63 5.69 30.16
C GLY A 385 -31.66 4.93 29.29
N LEU A 386 -31.24 4.30 28.18
CA LEU A 386 -32.12 3.64 27.22
C LEU A 386 -32.66 2.29 27.71
N VAL A 387 -32.03 1.73 28.76
CA VAL A 387 -32.44 0.47 29.41
C VAL A 387 -33.24 0.75 30.70
N SER A 388 -33.43 2.02 31.07
CA SER A 388 -34.20 2.43 32.24
C SER A 388 -35.71 2.28 31.99
N THR A 389 -36.45 1.77 32.97
CA THR A 389 -37.92 1.72 32.94
C THR A 389 -38.57 3.09 32.86
N ASN A 390 -37.87 4.13 33.34
CA ASN A 390 -38.33 5.53 33.30
C ASN A 390 -37.83 6.28 32.06
N GLY A 391 -37.04 5.63 31.20
CA GLY A 391 -36.35 6.27 30.08
C GLY A 391 -35.17 7.15 30.52
N PRO A 392 -34.52 7.86 29.55
CA PRO A 392 -33.36 8.70 29.81
C PRO A 392 -33.71 10.00 30.52
N ASP A 393 -32.89 10.40 31.49
CA ASP A 393 -33.00 11.70 32.14
C ASP A 393 -32.20 12.81 31.41
N SER A 394 -32.20 14.03 31.95
CA SER A 394 -31.49 15.16 31.34
C SER A 394 -29.97 14.98 31.29
N GLU A 395 -29.38 14.26 32.24
CA GLU A 395 -27.94 13.97 32.27
C GLU A 395 -27.60 12.92 31.21
N ASP A 396 -28.42 11.87 31.09
CA ASP A 396 -28.29 10.83 30.07
C ASP A 396 -28.39 11.40 28.64
N LEU A 397 -29.30 12.35 28.42
CA LEU A 397 -29.43 13.05 27.14
C LEU A 397 -28.19 13.91 26.83
N ASN A 398 -27.62 14.60 27.82
CA ASN A 398 -26.39 15.37 27.63
C ASN A 398 -25.21 14.45 27.28
N ARG A 399 -25.04 13.32 27.98
CA ARG A 399 -24.01 12.31 27.64
C ARG A 399 -24.20 11.80 26.21
N THR A 400 -25.44 11.54 25.80
CA THR A 400 -25.76 11.12 24.43
C THR A 400 -25.30 12.17 23.41
N VAL A 401 -25.59 13.46 23.65
CA VAL A 401 -25.16 14.55 22.76
C VAL A 401 -23.63 14.64 22.68
N ASP A 402 -22.92 14.51 23.80
CA ASP A 402 -21.46 14.54 23.83
C ASP A 402 -20.85 13.36 23.05
N LEU A 403 -21.43 12.15 23.21
CA LEU A 403 -21.02 10.95 22.47
C LEU A 403 -21.22 11.11 20.96
N LEU A 404 -22.36 11.67 20.57
CA LEU A 404 -22.70 11.95 19.17
C LEU A 404 -21.79 13.02 18.57
N ALA A 405 -21.42 14.06 19.33
CA ALA A 405 -20.55 15.13 18.85
C ALA A 405 -19.17 14.61 18.42
N GLY A 406 -18.56 13.71 19.21
CA GLY A 406 -17.26 13.13 18.86
C GLY A 406 -17.29 12.04 17.77
N LEU A 407 -18.47 11.61 17.32
CA LEU A 407 -18.62 10.81 16.10
C LEU A 407 -18.59 11.67 14.81
N GLY A 408 -18.58 13.00 14.94
CA GLY A 408 -18.52 13.91 13.81
C GLY A 408 -19.79 13.86 12.94
N ILE A 409 -20.97 13.84 13.57
CA ILE A 409 -22.29 13.73 12.93
C ILE A 409 -22.67 15.02 12.17
N GLU A 410 -21.88 15.34 11.16
CA GLU A 410 -22.29 16.11 9.99
C GLU A 410 -22.51 15.18 8.77
N ARG A 411 -22.24 13.86 8.89
CA ARG A 411 -22.39 12.88 7.79
C ARG A 411 -23.58 11.93 8.04
N PRO A 412 -24.57 11.83 7.13
CA PRO A 412 -25.78 11.01 7.28
C PRO A 412 -25.54 9.50 7.48
N GLU A 413 -24.40 8.98 7.01
CA GLU A 413 -24.09 7.54 7.01
C GLU A 413 -23.83 6.97 8.42
N THR A 414 -23.34 7.78 9.36
CA THR A 414 -23.02 7.34 10.74
C THR A 414 -24.30 7.07 11.55
N VAL A 415 -25.38 7.81 11.26
CA VAL A 415 -26.71 7.63 11.87
C VAL A 415 -27.35 6.32 11.37
N SER A 416 -27.16 5.96 10.10
CA SER A 416 -27.60 4.68 9.53
C SER A 416 -26.99 3.49 10.27
N ASN A 417 -25.66 3.50 10.48
CA ASN A 417 -24.98 2.40 11.16
C ASN A 417 -25.34 2.28 12.65
N MET A 418 -25.60 3.40 13.34
CA MET A 418 -26.15 3.38 14.70
C MET A 418 -27.60 2.88 14.72
N SER A 419 -28.43 3.27 13.75
CA SER A 419 -29.82 2.80 13.65
C SER A 419 -29.94 1.31 13.32
N GLN A 420 -29.01 0.77 12.53
CA GLN A 420 -28.86 -0.68 12.31
C GLN A 420 -28.25 -1.39 13.54
N GLY A 421 -27.36 -0.72 14.28
CA GLY A 421 -26.75 -1.22 15.51
C GLY A 421 -27.65 -1.19 16.75
N LEU A 422 -28.78 -0.48 16.73
CA LEU A 422 -29.74 -0.39 17.84
C LEU A 422 -30.58 -1.67 18.03
N GLN A 423 -30.42 -2.69 17.18
CA GLN A 423 -31.06 -3.98 17.34
C GLN A 423 -30.21 -4.91 18.23
N PHE A 424 -30.06 -4.54 19.51
CA PHE A 424 -29.38 -5.35 20.52
C PHE A 424 -29.84 -6.82 20.51
N ASP A 425 -31.12 -7.06 20.23
CA ASP A 425 -31.71 -8.38 20.05
C ASP A 425 -31.12 -9.16 18.88
N GLU A 426 -31.03 -8.54 17.70
CA GLU A 426 -30.49 -9.19 16.51
C GLU A 426 -29.00 -9.53 16.67
N LEU A 427 -28.21 -8.60 17.21
CA LEU A 427 -26.78 -8.85 17.47
C LEU A 427 -26.59 -9.94 18.53
N SER A 428 -27.41 -9.94 19.60
CA SER A 428 -27.37 -10.95 20.66
C SER A 428 -27.80 -12.33 20.16
N ASN A 429 -28.84 -12.39 19.32
CA ASN A 429 -29.30 -13.63 18.71
C ASN A 429 -28.27 -14.20 17.74
N ALA A 430 -27.68 -13.36 16.88
CA ALA A 430 -26.60 -13.76 15.99
C ALA A 430 -25.40 -14.32 16.77
N ALA A 431 -24.96 -13.64 17.84
CA ALA A 431 -23.89 -14.11 18.71
C ALA A 431 -24.21 -15.47 19.36
N MET A 432 -25.44 -15.64 19.86
CA MET A 432 -25.90 -16.90 20.47
C MET A 432 -25.95 -18.05 19.47
N GLU A 433 -26.44 -17.82 18.25
CA GLU A 433 -26.47 -18.82 17.19
C GLU A 433 -25.07 -19.27 16.81
N MET A 434 -24.13 -18.34 16.65
CA MET A 434 -22.73 -18.68 16.36
C MET A 434 -22.11 -19.50 17.48
N TYR A 435 -22.31 -19.13 18.76
CA TYR A 435 -21.79 -19.91 19.89
C TYR A 435 -22.38 -21.32 19.96
N ARG A 436 -23.66 -21.50 19.60
CA ARG A 436 -24.28 -22.83 19.49
C ARG A 436 -23.65 -23.63 18.36
N ALA A 437 -23.42 -23.01 17.20
CA ALA A 437 -22.82 -23.65 16.03
C ALA A 437 -21.40 -24.18 16.31
N ILE A 438 -20.59 -23.45 17.10
CA ILE A 438 -19.25 -23.90 17.51
C ILE A 438 -19.23 -24.73 18.81
N GLY A 439 -20.39 -25.21 19.29
CA GLY A 439 -20.50 -26.08 20.46
C GLY A 439 -20.29 -25.41 21.83
N ARG A 440 -20.17 -24.08 21.89
CA ARG A 440 -19.98 -23.30 23.13
C ARG A 440 -21.31 -22.93 23.79
N MET A 441 -22.05 -23.96 24.24
CA MET A 441 -23.40 -23.80 24.81
C MET A 441 -23.47 -22.95 26.07
N ARG A 442 -22.41 -22.91 26.89
CA ARG A 442 -22.37 -22.08 28.11
C ARG A 442 -22.33 -20.58 27.77
N SER A 443 -21.54 -20.20 26.78
CA SER A 443 -21.44 -18.80 26.31
C SER A 443 -22.76 -18.33 25.70
N ALA A 444 -23.41 -19.17 24.89
CA ALA A 444 -24.74 -18.87 24.35
C ALA A 444 -25.80 -18.65 25.46
N ARG A 445 -25.78 -19.46 26.53
CA ARG A 445 -26.70 -19.28 27.68
C ARG A 445 -26.41 -17.99 28.47
N LEU A 446 -25.15 -17.61 28.62
CA LEU A 446 -24.76 -16.37 29.31
C LEU A 446 -25.23 -15.12 28.54
N LEU A 447 -25.08 -15.13 27.22
CA LEU A 447 -25.65 -14.09 26.36
C LEU A 447 -27.18 -14.06 26.43
N GLY A 448 -27.83 -15.23 26.39
CA GLY A 448 -29.29 -15.31 26.52
C GLY A 448 -29.80 -14.79 27.87
N LYS A 449 -29.06 -15.02 28.96
CA LYS A 449 -29.35 -14.40 30.26
C LYS A 449 -29.20 -12.88 30.20
N SER A 450 -28.12 -12.39 29.58
CA SER A 450 -27.84 -10.95 29.45
C SER A 450 -28.88 -10.22 28.61
N LEU A 451 -29.42 -10.90 27.59
CA LEU A 451 -30.52 -10.44 26.75
C LEU A 451 -31.85 -10.42 27.53
N ALA A 452 -32.13 -11.46 28.31
CA ALA A 452 -33.31 -11.48 29.18
C ALA A 452 -33.26 -10.36 30.25
N GLU A 453 -32.08 -10.11 30.83
CA GLU A 453 -31.85 -8.99 31.76
C GLU A 453 -31.95 -7.61 31.10
N PHE A 454 -31.81 -7.49 29.78
CA PHE A 454 -31.98 -6.21 29.08
C PHE A 454 -33.46 -5.86 28.89
N TYR A 455 -34.33 -6.87 28.79
CA TYR A 455 -35.77 -6.71 28.58
C TYR A 455 -36.61 -6.77 29.86
N MET A 456 -35.99 -7.08 31.00
CA MET A 456 -36.60 -7.08 32.34
C MET A 456 -36.22 -5.80 33.08
#